data_AF-A0A927PY13-F1
#
_entry.id   AF-A0A927PY13-F1
#
_cell.length_a   1.000
_cell.length_b   1.000
_cell.length_c   1.000
_cell.angle_alpha   90.00
_cell.angle_beta   90.00
_cell.angle_gamma   90.00
#
_symmetry.space_group_name_H-M   'P 1'
#
loop_
_entity.id
_entity.type
_entity.pdbx_description
1 polymer ?
#
loop_
_entity_poly.entity_id
_entity_poly.type
_entity_poly.pdbx_seq_one_letter_code
_entity_poly.pdbx_strand_id
1 'polypeptide(L)' 'MSGVVTEQGVTVKVNIIRLKDEPGWSLELENEHGTSTVWDDLFATDDVAHAALRQPVDEEGMRAFLDQAVVIPFRR' A
#
# COMPACT_ATOMS: atom_id res chain seq x y z
N MET A 1 -3.34 1.49 -11.55
CA MET A 1 -3.65 2.86 -11.06
C MET A 1 -2.46 3.33 -10.24
N SER A 2 -2.10 4.61 -10.31
CA SER A 2 -1.13 5.18 -9.38
C SER A 2 -1.52 6.58 -8.95
N GLY A 3 -1.14 6.96 -7.73
CA GLY A 3 -1.46 8.24 -7.13
C GLY A 3 -0.51 8.58 -5.99
N VAL A 4 -0.56 9.81 -5.49
CA VAL A 4 0.23 10.25 -4.34
C VAL A 4 -0.72 10.56 -3.20
N VAL A 5 -0.38 10.09 -2.00
CA VAL A 5 -1.10 10.38 -0.76
C VAL A 5 -0.12 11.09 0.18
N THR A 6 -0.53 12.26 0.65
CA THR A 6 0.18 12.99 1.70
C THR A 6 -0.75 13.14 2.89
N GLU A 7 -0.35 12.59 4.03
CA GLU A 7 -1.10 12.63 5.28
C GLU A 7 -0.12 12.59 6.46
N GLN A 8 -0.44 13.29 7.55
CA GLN A 8 0.41 13.36 8.76
C GLN A 8 1.88 13.78 8.47
N GLY A 9 2.10 14.57 7.42
CA GLY A 9 3.43 15.03 6.99
C GLY A 9 4.27 14.00 6.23
N VAL A 10 3.72 12.82 5.94
CA VAL A 10 4.36 11.75 5.17
C VAL A 10 3.74 11.68 3.78
N THR A 11 4.57 11.52 2.76
CA THR A 11 4.13 11.33 1.37
C THR A 11 4.51 9.94 0.89
N VAL A 12 3.55 9.21 0.36
CA VAL A 12 3.75 7.91 -0.29
C VAL A 12 3.14 7.92 -1.68
N LYS A 13 3.78 7.22 -2.60
CA LYS A 13 3.24 6.89 -3.91
C LYS A 13 2.53 5.55 -3.82
N VAL A 14 1.25 5.54 -4.18
CA VAL A 14 0.40 4.37 -4.20
C VAL A 14 0.45 3.76 -5.60
N ASN A 15 0.87 2.51 -5.71
CA ASN A 15 0.85 1.73 -6.93
C ASN A 15 -0.14 0.57 -6.77
N ILE A 16 -1.18 0.55 -7.60
CA ILE A 16 -2.15 -0.56 -7.67
C ILE A 16 -2.01 -1.22 -9.02
N ILE A 17 -1.44 -2.42 -9.02
CA ILE A 17 -0.94 -3.08 -10.23
C ILE A 17 -1.66 -4.42 -10.40
N ARG A 18 -2.11 -4.69 -11.62
CA ARG A 18 -2.61 -6.01 -11.99
C ARG A 18 -1.45 -6.86 -12.51
N LEU A 19 -1.15 -7.94 -11.81
CA LEU A 19 -0.12 -8.90 -12.24
C LEU A 19 -0.68 -9.75 -13.38
N LYS A 20 0.15 -10.04 -14.39
CA LYS A 20 -0.29 -10.66 -15.65
C LYS A 20 -0.93 -12.04 -15.46
N ASP A 21 -0.36 -12.83 -14.55
CA ASP A 21 -0.69 -14.25 -14.37
C ASP A 21 -1.47 -14.52 -13.09
N GLU A 22 -1.84 -13.49 -12.32
CA GLU A 22 -2.56 -13.62 -11.06
C GLU A 22 -3.95 -12.97 -11.10
N PRO A 23 -4.98 -13.60 -10.50
CA PRO A 23 -6.29 -13.00 -10.39
C PRO A 23 -6.32 -11.97 -9.26
N GLY A 24 -6.09 -10.70 -9.59
CA GLY A 24 -6.33 -9.60 -8.65
C GLY A 24 -5.41 -8.40 -8.83
N TRP A 25 -5.44 -7.53 -7.84
CA TRP A 25 -4.68 -6.28 -7.77
C TRP A 25 -3.69 -6.36 -6.61
N SER A 26 -2.42 -6.10 -6.88
CA SER A 26 -1.39 -5.90 -5.85
C SER A 26 -1.36 -4.43 -5.45
N LEU A 27 -1.11 -4.17 -4.17
CA LEU A 27 -0.87 -2.85 -3.61
C LEU A 27 0.60 -2.73 -3.18
N GLU A 28 1.23 -1.66 -3.66
CA GLU A 28 2.54 -1.23 -3.21
C GLU A 28 2.48 0.26 -2.83
N LEU A 29 3.12 0.61 -1.72
CA LEU A 29 3.41 1.98 -1.34
C LEU A 29 4.90 2.22 -1.40
N GLU A 30 5.31 3.25 -2.11
CA GLU A 30 6.71 3.68 -2.19
C GLU A 30 6.85 5.03 -1.46
N ASN A 31 7.73 5.09 -0.46
CA ASN A 31 7.99 6.34 0.26
C ASN A 31 9.02 7.22 -0.49
N GLU A 32 9.28 8.43 0.03
CA GLU A 32 10.21 9.39 -0.58
C GLU A 32 11.67 8.91 -0.67
N HIS A 33 12.03 7.87 0.08
CA HIS A 33 13.34 7.23 0.04
C HIS A 33 13.41 6.06 -0.95
N GLY A 34 12.33 5.78 -1.68
CA GLY A 34 12.22 4.64 -2.59
C GLY A 34 12.07 3.30 -1.86
N THR A 35 11.68 3.30 -0.58
CA THR A 35 11.38 2.07 0.15
C THR A 35 9.94 1.67 -0.12
N SER A 36 9.74 0.42 -0.51
CA SER A 36 8.42 -0.14 -0.80
C SER A 36 7.86 -0.92 0.38
N THR A 37 6.59 -0.69 0.68
CA THR A 37 5.72 -1.56 1.49
C THR A 37 4.76 -2.26 0.54
N VAL A 38 4.74 -3.59 0.56
CA VAL A 38 3.92 -4.40 -0.34
C VAL A 38 2.98 -5.29 0.49
N TRP A 39 1.74 -5.41 0.05
CA TRP A 39 0.79 -6.35 0.62
C TRP A 39 0.99 -7.72 -0.02
N ASP A 40 1.03 -8.78 0.81
CA ASP A 40 1.19 -10.15 0.32
C ASP A 40 -0.04 -10.65 -0.44
N ASP A 41 -1.24 -10.21 -0.02
CA ASP A 41 -2.50 -10.62 -0.60
C ASP A 41 -2.88 -9.76 -1.82
N LEU A 42 -3.59 -10.40 -2.76
CA LEU A 42 -4.19 -9.70 -3.90
C LEU A 42 -5.63 -9.29 -3.58
N PHE A 43 -6.02 -8.12 -4.09
CA PHE A 43 -7.34 -7.55 -3.92
C PHE A 43 -8.23 -7.81 -5.14
N ALA A 44 -9.53 -7.98 -4.91
CA ALA A 44 -10.49 -8.24 -5.97
C ALA A 44 -10.70 -7.03 -6.90
N THR A 45 -10.62 -5.81 -6.36
CA THR A 45 -10.73 -4.55 -7.10
C THR A 45 -9.65 -3.58 -6.65
N ASP A 46 -9.38 -2.59 -7.49
CA ASP A 46 -8.50 -1.46 -7.19
C ASP A 46 -9.05 -0.57 -6.05
N ASP A 47 -10.37 -0.41 -5.96
CA ASP A 47 -11.01 0.28 -4.82
C ASP A 47 -10.71 -0.41 -3.47
N VAL A 48 -10.79 -1.75 -3.44
CA VAL A 48 -10.47 -2.52 -2.23
C VAL A 48 -8.99 -2.43 -1.90
N ALA A 49 -8.11 -2.49 -2.91
CA ALA A 49 -6.68 -2.27 -2.72
C ALA A 49 -6.41 -0.86 -2.14
N HIS A 50 -7.02 0.18 -2.70
CA HIS A 50 -6.84 1.54 -2.21
C HIS A 50 -7.34 1.71 -0.76
N ALA A 51 -8.46 1.08 -0.41
CA ALA A 51 -9.01 1.13 0.95
C ALA A 51 -8.11 0.42 1.99
N ALA A 52 -7.32 -0.58 1.59
CA ALA A 52 -6.43 -1.32 2.50
C ALA A 52 -5.35 -0.44 3.15
N LEU A 53 -5.03 0.71 2.55
CA LEU A 53 -4.15 1.73 3.15
C LEU A 53 -4.69 2.24 4.50
N ARG A 54 -6.02 2.29 4.67
CA ARG A 54 -6.62 2.96 5.84
C ARG A 54 -6.35 2.24 7.14
N GLN A 55 -6.33 0.91 7.15
CA GLN A 55 -6.15 0.15 8.38
C GLN A 55 -4.79 0.45 9.06
N PRO A 56 -3.62 0.33 8.39
CA PRO A 56 -2.34 0.67 9.03
C PRO A 56 -2.23 2.16 9.37
N VAL A 57 -2.85 3.04 8.58
CA VAL A 57 -2.86 4.48 8.87
C VAL A 57 -3.63 4.78 10.16
N ASP A 58 -4.75 4.10 10.38
CA ASP A 58 -5.57 4.28 11.58
C ASP A 58 -4.94 3.62 12.82
N GLU A 59 -4.25 2.49 12.66
CA GLU A 59 -3.62 1.74 13.76
C GLU A 59 -2.23 2.28 14.14
N GLU A 60 -1.40 2.65 13.16
CA GLU A 60 0.03 2.95 13.34
C GLU A 60 0.43 4.34 12.81
N GLY A 61 -0.44 4.99 12.04
CA GLY A 61 -0.17 6.27 11.39
C GLY A 61 0.66 6.13 10.11
N MET A 62 0.79 7.22 9.36
CA MET A 62 1.54 7.22 8.09
C MET A 62 3.04 6.96 8.27
N ARG A 63 3.57 7.16 9.50
CA ARG A 63 4.96 6.86 9.83
C ARG A 63 5.31 5.37 9.70
N ALA A 64 4.33 4.47 9.72
CA ALA A 64 4.52 3.05 9.47
C ALA A 64 5.16 2.76 8.11
N PHE A 65 5.06 3.70 7.15
CA PHE A 65 5.63 3.58 5.81
C PHE A 65 6.97 4.30 5.63
N LEU A 66 7.57 4.84 6.68
CA LEU A 66 8.87 5.53 6.59
C LEU A 66 10.07 4.59 6.83
N ASP A 67 9.90 3.54 7.64
CA ASP A 67 10.99 2.72 8.14
C ASP A 67 10.91 1.27 7.61
N GLN A 68 12.01 0.80 7.00
CA GLN A 68 12.25 -0.55 6.47
C GLN A 68 11.25 -1.07 5.41
N ALA A 69 11.72 -1.96 4.54
CA ALA A 69 10.83 -2.67 3.63
C ALA A 69 9.95 -3.61 4.47
N VAL A 70 8.64 -3.34 4.51
CA VAL A 70 7.67 -4.11 5.30
C VAL A 70 6.71 -4.83 4.35
N VAL A 71 6.43 -6.08 4.67
CA VAL A 71 5.39 -6.88 4.01
C VAL A 71 4.19 -6.95 4.94
N ILE A 72 3.01 -6.50 4.47
CA ILE A 72 1.79 -6.43 5.27
C ILE A 72 0.86 -7.60 4.90
N PRO A 73 0.59 -8.53 5.84
CA PRO A 73 -0.42 -9.57 5.62
C PRO A 73 -1.83 -8.98 5.77
N PHE A 74 -2.77 -9.33 4.89
CA PHE A 74 -4.15 -8.87 5.04
C PHE A 74 -4.89 -9.71 6.08
N ARG A 75 -5.46 -9.07 7.11
CA ARG A 75 -6.30 -9.76 8.09
C ARG A 75 -7.69 -10.00 7.48
N ARG A 76 -8.04 -11.28 7.30
CA ARG A 76 -9.37 -11.74 6.87
C ARG A 76 -10.44 -11.55 7.94
#